data_AF-A0A6G3LSK0-F1
#
_entry.id   AF-A0A6G3LSK0-F1
#
_cell.length_a   1.000
_cell.length_b   1.000
_cell.length_c   1.000
_cell.angle_alpha   90.00
_cell.angle_beta   90.00
_cell.angle_gamma   90.00
#
_symmetry.space_group_name_H-M   'P 1'
#
loop_
_entity.id
_entity.type
_entity.pdbx_description
1 polymer ?
#
loop_
_entity_poly.entity_id
_entity_poly.type
_entity_poly.pdbx_seq_one_letter_code
_entity_poly.pdbx_strand_id
1 'polypeptide(L)'
;MHVPQIQYLLLAIAVGAVVGLVNEYRKITGARIFLGLRTSIFTSMLGFVFAVLYELGGGYLMFVTAFIVITIIAATIYVERARVLKSLGATTYISMLLVFASGMLVGLGLYLYGVVISVIVAVLSFYKTQFL
;
A
#
# COMPACT_ATOMS: atom_id res chain seq x y z
N MET A 1 22.58 -1.97 -12.73
CA MET A 1 22.47 -1.77 -11.27
C MET A 1 22.32 -0.28 -11.00
N HIS A 2 21.09 0.21 -10.95
CA HIS A 2 20.81 1.54 -10.41
C HIS A 2 20.15 1.32 -9.06
N VAL A 3 20.91 1.48 -7.98
CA VAL A 3 20.33 1.48 -6.63
C VAL A 3 19.38 2.67 -6.57
N PRO A 4 18.11 2.47 -6.19
CA PRO A 4 17.16 3.57 -6.14
C PRO A 4 17.66 4.63 -5.16
N GLN A 5 17.76 5.86 -5.65
CA GLN A 5 18.25 7.01 -4.87
C GLN A 5 17.31 7.29 -3.68
N ILE A 6 17.83 7.95 -2.64
CA ILE A 6 17.06 8.39 -1.45
C ILE A 6 15.78 9.16 -1.82
N GLN A 7 15.75 9.81 -2.98
CA GLN A 7 14.57 10.49 -3.53
C GLN A 7 13.38 9.53 -3.75
N TYR A 8 13.63 8.29 -4.16
CA TYR A 8 12.58 7.30 -4.36
C TYR A 8 12.03 6.75 -3.05
N LEU A 9 12.85 6.70 -1.99
CA LEU A 9 12.37 6.38 -0.65
C LEU A 9 11.41 7.47 -0.15
N LEU A 10 11.76 8.75 -0.32
CA LEU A 10 10.89 9.88 0.01
C LEU A 10 9.57 9.83 -0.78
N LEU A 11 9.64 9.50 -2.07
CA LEU A 11 8.45 9.30 -2.90
C LEU A 11 7.61 8.12 -2.42
N ALA A 12 8.22 6.98 -2.06
CA ALA A 12 7.48 5.83 -1.55
C ALA A 12 6.74 6.18 -0.24
N ILE A 13 7.37 6.96 0.63
CA ILE A 13 6.72 7.50 1.85
C ILE A 13 5.57 8.43 1.46
N ALA A 14 5.77 9.36 0.54
CA ALA A 14 4.73 10.29 0.09
C ALA A 14 3.52 9.56 -0.52
N VAL A 15 3.76 8.57 -1.37
CA VAL A 15 2.73 7.73 -2.01
C VAL A 15 1.92 6.95 -0.97
N GLY A 16 2.57 6.40 0.06
CA GLY A 16 1.86 5.80 1.20
C GLY A 16 1.07 6.82 2.01
N ALA A 17 1.68 7.99 2.27
CA ALA A 17 1.06 9.07 3.04
C ALA A 17 -0.19 9.64 2.37
N VAL A 18 -0.24 9.74 1.04
CA VAL A 18 -1.43 10.21 0.29
C VAL A 18 -2.65 9.35 0.60
N VAL A 19 -2.53 8.02 0.50
CA VAL A 19 -3.62 7.10 0.83
C VAL A 19 -3.92 7.12 2.33
N GLY A 20 -2.85 7.16 3.14
CA GLY A 20 -2.92 7.19 4.59
C GLY A 20 -3.66 8.38 5.17
N LEU A 21 -3.40 9.58 4.65
CA LEU A 21 -4.04 10.83 5.07
C LEU A 21 -5.53 10.81 4.79
N VAL A 22 -5.94 10.37 3.59
CA VAL A 22 -7.37 10.26 3.25
C VAL A 22 -8.07 9.27 4.18
N ASN A 23 -7.43 8.14 4.46
CA ASN A 23 -8.00 7.14 5.36
C ASN A 23 -8.04 7.59 6.82
N GLU A 24 -7.02 8.31 7.30
CA GLU A 24 -7.01 8.87 8.66
C GLU A 24 -8.05 9.98 8.81
N TYR A 25 -8.19 10.85 7.80
CA TYR A 25 -9.25 11.87 7.76
C TYR A 25 -10.63 11.23 7.92
N ARG A 26 -10.92 10.19 7.15
CA ARG A 26 -12.20 9.45 7.24
C ARG A 26 -12.41 8.78 8.60
N LYS A 27 -11.34 8.32 9.26
CA LYS A 27 -11.40 7.74 10.60
C LYS A 27 -11.81 8.79 11.65
N ILE A 28 -11.32 10.02 11.50
CA ILE A 28 -11.75 11.15 12.33
C ILE A 28 -13.24 11.45 12.09
N THR A 29 -13.74 11.27 10.85
CA THR A 29 -15.17 11.42 10.50
C THR A 29 -16.06 10.26 10.95
N GLY A 30 -15.55 9.30 11.74
CA GLY A 30 -16.34 8.21 12.33
C GLY A 30 -16.35 6.90 11.54
N ALA A 31 -15.63 6.80 10.41
CA ALA A 31 -15.55 5.56 9.64
C ALA A 31 -14.60 4.54 10.29
N ARG A 32 -15.02 3.25 10.37
CA ARG A 32 -14.14 2.16 10.82
C ARG A 32 -13.10 1.80 9.75
N ILE A 33 -11.95 2.46 9.78
CA ILE A 33 -10.87 2.25 8.80
C ILE A 33 -9.65 1.60 9.46
N PHE A 34 -9.05 0.66 8.75
CA PHE A 34 -7.87 -0.07 9.21
C PHE A 34 -6.56 0.53 8.69
N LEU A 35 -6.55 0.93 7.42
CA LEU A 35 -5.34 1.40 6.74
C LEU A 35 -5.12 2.90 7.01
N GLY A 36 -4.76 3.24 8.24
CA GLY A 36 -4.43 4.62 8.63
C GLY A 36 -3.11 5.12 8.04
N LEU A 37 -2.69 6.31 8.48
CA LEU A 37 -1.49 6.97 7.97
C LEU A 37 -0.22 6.14 8.18
N ARG A 38 -0.04 5.59 9.38
CA ARG A 38 1.16 4.81 9.71
C ARG A 38 1.25 3.52 8.90
N THR A 39 0.15 2.78 8.79
CA THR A 39 0.17 1.47 8.14
C THR A 39 0.34 1.58 6.64
N SER A 40 -0.27 2.58 6.00
CA SER A 40 -0.07 2.86 4.58
C SER A 40 1.38 3.24 4.23
N ILE A 41 2.02 4.10 5.03
CA ILE A 41 3.45 4.46 4.86
C ILE A 41 4.33 3.21 4.98
N PHE A 42 4.14 2.39 6.03
CA PHE A 42 4.93 1.16 6.16
C PHE A 42 4.67 0.18 5.00
N THR A 43 3.44 0.11 4.52
CA THR A 43 3.08 -0.79 3.41
C THR A 43 3.77 -0.37 2.10
N SER A 44 3.79 0.92 1.77
CA SER A 44 4.50 1.41 0.58
C SER A 44 6.03 1.29 0.74
N MET A 45 6.56 1.55 1.94
CA MET A 45 7.98 1.35 2.24
C MET A 45 8.40 -0.11 2.06
N LEU A 46 7.58 -1.07 2.50
CA LEU A 46 7.84 -2.49 2.25
C LEU A 46 7.89 -2.81 0.76
N GLY A 47 6.97 -2.26 -0.04
CA GLY A 47 7.01 -2.39 -1.50
C GLY A 47 8.32 -1.86 -2.09
N PHE A 48 8.77 -0.69 -1.63
CA PHE A 48 10.06 -0.12 -2.03
C PHE A 48 11.24 -1.03 -1.68
N VAL A 49 11.26 -1.61 -0.47
CA VAL A 49 12.31 -2.56 -0.06
C VAL A 49 12.35 -3.77 -1.00
N PHE A 50 11.20 -4.32 -1.39
CA PHE A 50 11.16 -5.42 -2.34
C PHE A 50 11.65 -5.03 -3.74
N ALA A 51 11.43 -3.79 -4.18
CA ALA A 51 12.02 -3.27 -5.41
C ALA A 51 13.56 -3.16 -5.33
N VAL A 52 14.10 -2.74 -4.18
CA VAL A 52 15.56 -2.73 -3.95
C VAL A 52 16.13 -4.15 -4.01
N LEU A 53 15.48 -5.11 -3.35
CA LEU A 53 15.90 -6.52 -3.36
C LEU A 53 15.81 -7.14 -4.75
N TYR A 54 14.84 -6.73 -5.55
CA TYR A 54 14.72 -7.12 -6.96
C TYR A 54 15.96 -6.65 -7.76
N GLU A 55 16.33 -5.38 -7.65
CA GLU A 55 17.50 -4.79 -8.33
C GLU A 55 18.86 -5.36 -7.85
N LEU A 56 18.94 -5.80 -6.59
CA LEU A 56 20.15 -6.38 -5.99
C LEU A 56 20.45 -7.82 -6.45
N GLY A 57 19.72 -8.36 -7.43
CA GLY A 57 19.97 -9.67 -8.03
C GLY A 57 18.89 -10.71 -7.75
N GLY A 58 17.78 -10.31 -7.11
CA GLY A 58 16.65 -11.20 -6.86
C GLY A 58 15.85 -11.60 -8.11
N GLY A 59 15.86 -10.75 -9.15
CA GLY A 59 15.19 -11.03 -10.41
C GLY A 59 13.71 -11.40 -10.26
N TYR A 60 13.16 -12.18 -11.20
CA TYR A 60 11.73 -12.53 -11.20
C TYR A 60 11.27 -13.24 -9.91
N LEU A 61 12.15 -13.98 -9.23
CA LEU A 61 11.83 -14.65 -7.98
C LEU A 61 11.42 -13.66 -6.89
N MET A 62 12.02 -12.47 -6.84
CA MET A 62 11.64 -11.46 -5.84
C MET A 62 10.27 -10.84 -6.07
N PHE A 63 9.78 -10.80 -7.31
CA PHE A 63 8.39 -10.39 -7.57
C PHE A 63 7.40 -11.40 -7.00
N VAL A 64 7.68 -12.70 -7.20
CA VAL A 64 6.83 -13.78 -6.69
C VAL A 64 6.82 -13.77 -5.16
N THR A 65 8.00 -13.63 -4.53
CA THR A 65 8.07 -13.55 -3.06
C THR A 65 7.39 -12.29 -2.52
N ALA A 66 7.58 -11.13 -3.14
CA ALA A 66 6.89 -9.89 -2.78
C ALA A 66 5.37 -10.08 -2.78
N PHE A 67 4.83 -10.67 -3.85
CA PHE A 67 3.40 -10.92 -3.99
C PHE A 67 2.86 -11.90 -2.96
N ILE A 68 3.59 -13.00 -2.70
CA ILE A 68 3.22 -13.97 -1.66
C ILE A 68 3.22 -13.31 -0.28
N VAL A 69 4.26 -12.55 0.07
CA VAL A 69 4.40 -11.91 1.37
C VAL A 69 3.28 -10.91 1.61
N ILE A 70 3.01 -10.00 0.67
CA ILE A 70 1.94 -9.02 0.87
C ILE A 70 0.56 -9.67 0.92
N THR A 71 0.35 -10.74 0.15
CA THR A 71 -0.92 -11.50 0.18
C THR A 71 -1.11 -12.21 1.51
N ILE A 72 -0.07 -12.83 2.07
CA ILE A 72 -0.13 -13.48 3.39
C ILE A 72 -0.40 -12.44 4.48
N ILE A 73 0.26 -11.28 4.43
CA ILE A 73 0.03 -10.19 5.39
C ILE A 73 -1.43 -9.72 5.29
N ALA A 74 -1.91 -9.43 4.08
CA ALA A 74 -3.28 -8.99 3.86
C ALA A 74 -4.30 -10.06 4.31
N ALA A 75 -4.07 -11.34 4.00
CA ALA A 75 -4.94 -12.45 4.37
C ALA A 75 -4.97 -12.66 5.90
N THR A 76 -3.82 -12.61 6.57
CA THR A 76 -3.74 -12.73 8.04
C THR A 76 -4.57 -11.64 8.71
N ILE A 77 -4.39 -10.39 8.26
CA ILE A 77 -5.15 -9.26 8.78
C ILE A 77 -6.65 -9.41 8.46
N TYR A 78 -7.00 -9.99 7.31
CA TYR A 78 -8.39 -10.25 6.93
C TYR A 78 -9.05 -11.25 7.87
N VAL A 79 -8.39 -12.39 8.10
CA VAL A 79 -8.90 -13.45 8.97
C VAL A 79 -9.08 -12.93 10.40
N GLU A 80 -8.09 -12.21 10.94
CA GLU A 80 -8.18 -11.60 12.28
C GLU A 80 -9.38 -10.65 12.39
N ARG A 81 -9.58 -9.77 11.42
CA ARG A 81 -10.72 -8.83 11.45
C ARG A 81 -12.06 -9.51 11.20
N ALA A 82 -12.12 -10.50 10.33
CA ALA A 82 -13.34 -11.27 10.11
C ALA A 82 -13.79 -11.98 11.39
N ARG A 83 -12.82 -12.51 12.17
CA ARG A 83 -13.08 -13.13 13.48
C ARG A 83 -13.55 -12.12 14.52
N VAL A 84 -12.89 -10.96 14.64
CA VAL A 84 -13.16 -10.02 15.74
C VAL A 84 -14.33 -9.06 15.46
N LEU A 85 -14.46 -8.54 14.23
CA LEU A 85 -15.42 -7.47 13.91
C LEU A 85 -16.63 -7.92 13.07
N LYS A 86 -16.67 -9.16 12.56
CA LYS A 86 -17.69 -9.66 11.61
C LYS A 86 -17.95 -8.75 10.38
N SER A 87 -17.10 -7.76 10.10
CA SER A 87 -17.25 -6.87 8.94
C SER A 87 -16.30 -7.28 7.81
N LEU A 88 -16.85 -7.84 6.72
CA LEU A 88 -16.09 -8.38 5.57
C LEU A 88 -15.72 -7.31 4.53
N GLY A 89 -15.12 -6.20 4.95
CA GLY A 89 -14.70 -5.14 4.02
C GLY A 89 -13.48 -5.52 3.18
N ALA A 90 -13.63 -6.32 2.12
CA ALA A 90 -12.54 -6.79 1.26
C ALA A 90 -11.74 -5.66 0.57
N THR A 91 -12.37 -4.52 0.29
CA THR A 91 -11.77 -3.38 -0.41
C THR A 91 -10.57 -2.78 0.33
N THR A 92 -10.51 -2.91 1.66
CA THR A 92 -9.39 -2.43 2.49
C THR A 92 -8.10 -3.18 2.20
N TYR A 93 -8.21 -4.48 1.91
CA TYR A 93 -7.09 -5.37 1.66
C TYR A 93 -6.57 -5.19 0.23
N ILE A 94 -7.48 -4.97 -0.72
CA ILE A 94 -7.13 -4.58 -2.09
C ILE A 94 -6.39 -3.24 -2.07
N SER A 95 -6.85 -2.27 -1.27
CA SER A 95 -6.15 -0.98 -1.12
C SER A 95 -4.74 -1.16 -0.55
N MET A 96 -4.56 -2.07 0.42
CA MET A 96 -3.23 -2.39 0.97
C MET A 96 -2.29 -2.99 -0.09
N LEU A 97 -2.78 -3.92 -0.92
CA LEU A 97 -2.02 -4.48 -2.04
C LEU A 97 -1.60 -3.41 -3.04
N LEU A 98 -2.51 -2.49 -3.38
CA LEU A 98 -2.24 -1.40 -4.30
C LEU A 98 -1.25 -0.39 -3.73
N VAL A 99 -1.32 -0.08 -2.43
CA VAL A 99 -0.33 0.78 -1.76
C VAL A 99 1.05 0.12 -1.74
N PHE A 100 1.12 -1.19 -1.48
CA PHE A 100 2.38 -1.92 -1.57
C PHE A 100 2.95 -1.87 -3.00
N ALA A 101 2.12 -2.19 -4.00
CA ALA A 101 2.52 -2.15 -5.41
C ALA A 101 2.98 -0.75 -5.83
N SER A 102 2.32 0.30 -5.36
CA SER A 102 2.71 1.68 -5.64
C SER A 102 4.11 2.01 -5.12
N GLY A 103 4.46 1.56 -3.90
CA GLY A 103 5.80 1.73 -3.35
C GLY A 103 6.86 0.92 -4.08
N MET A 104 6.51 -0.29 -4.53
CA MET A 104 7.38 -1.12 -5.36
C MET A 104 7.66 -0.47 -6.71
N LEU A 105 6.64 0.05 -7.39
CA LEU A 105 6.79 0.75 -8.68
C LEU A 105 7.68 1.99 -8.55
N VAL A 106 7.52 2.77 -7.48
CA VAL A 106 8.42 3.89 -7.19
C VAL A 106 9.87 3.41 -7.02
N GLY A 107 10.08 2.31 -6.29
CA GLY A 107 11.41 1.74 -6.11
C GLY A 107 12.05 1.19 -7.38
N LEU A 108 11.26 0.80 -8.38
CA LEU A 108 11.71 0.39 -9.71
C LEU A 108 11.92 1.56 -10.68
N GLY A 109 11.80 2.81 -10.21
CA GLY A 109 11.91 4.01 -11.04
C GLY A 109 10.66 4.34 -11.86
N LEU A 110 9.59 3.54 -11.74
CA LEU A 110 8.28 3.76 -12.37
C LEU A 110 7.40 4.70 -11.51
N TYR A 111 7.96 5.82 -11.08
CA TYR A 111 7.34 6.71 -10.08
C TYR A 111 5.99 7.28 -10.53
N LEU A 112 5.82 7.60 -11.81
CA LEU A 112 4.56 8.12 -12.33
C LEU A 112 3.40 7.13 -12.10
N TYR A 113 3.63 5.85 -12.41
CA TYR A 113 2.64 4.79 -12.22
C TYR A 113 2.34 4.58 -10.73
N GLY A 114 3.37 4.58 -9.87
CA GLY A 114 3.20 4.46 -8.43
C GLY A 114 2.36 5.60 -7.84
N VAL A 115 2.64 6.84 -8.22
CA VAL A 115 1.87 8.02 -7.78
C VAL A 115 0.42 7.94 -8.27
N VAL A 116 0.19 7.64 -9.54
CA VAL A 116 -1.16 7.52 -10.12
C VAL A 116 -2.00 6.47 -9.38
N ILE A 117 -1.42 5.29 -9.12
CA ILE A 117 -2.13 4.23 -8.38
C ILE A 117 -2.49 4.70 -6.97
N SER A 118 -1.57 5.33 -6.26
CA SER A 118 -1.85 5.87 -4.92
C SER A 118 -2.96 6.92 -4.93
N VAL A 119 -2.95 7.84 -5.90
CA VAL A 119 -4.02 8.84 -6.05
C VAL A 119 -5.36 8.16 -6.34
N ILE A 120 -5.41 7.18 -7.25
CA ILE A 120 -6.64 6.43 -7.55
C ILE A 120 -7.16 5.73 -6.29
N VAL A 121 -6.29 5.05 -5.53
CA VAL A 121 -6.67 4.37 -4.28
C VAL A 121 -7.20 5.38 -3.27
N ALA A 122 -6.56 6.53 -3.12
CA ALA A 122 -7.00 7.60 -2.23
C ALA A 122 -8.39 8.13 -2.63
N VAL A 123 -8.62 8.39 -3.92
CA VAL A 123 -9.91 8.85 -4.46
C VAL A 123 -11.01 7.80 -4.25
N LEU A 124 -10.74 6.52 -4.53
CA LEU A 124 -11.70 5.44 -4.29
C LEU A 124 -12.04 5.30 -2.80
N SER A 125 -11.04 5.43 -1.93
CA SER A 125 -11.23 5.49 -0.49
C SER A 125 -12.15 6.65 -0.09
N PHE A 126 -11.97 7.84 -0.69
CA PHE A 126 -12.79 9.00 -0.43
C PHE A 126 -14.23 8.82 -0.91
N TYR A 127 -14.43 8.33 -2.14
CA TYR A 127 -15.75 8.18 -2.78
C TYR A 127 -16.69 7.25 -1.99
N LYS A 128 -16.15 6.19 -1.38
CA LYS A 128 -16.91 5.29 -0.49
C LYS A 128 -17.60 6.02 0.67
N THR A 129 -17.17 7.24 1.01
CA THR A 129 -17.69 8.05 2.14
C THR A 129 -18.88 8.92 1.74
N GLN A 130 -19.09 9.21 0.45
CA GLN A 130 -20.15 10.12 0.02
C GLN A 130 -21.44 9.42 -0.44
N PHE A 131 -21.37 8.11 -0.72
CA PHE A 131 -22.48 7.34 -1.27
C PHE A 131 -22.99 6.20 -0.35
N LEU A 132 -22.48 6.11 0.88
CA LEU A 132 -22.82 5.12 1.91
C LEU A 132 -22.82 5.79 3.28
#